data_AF-A0A1G2DY19-F1
#
_entry.id   AF-A0A1G2DY19-F1
#
_cell.length_a   1.000
_cell.length_b   1.000
_cell.length_c   1.000
_cell.angle_alpha   90.00
_cell.angle_beta   90.00
_cell.angle_gamma   90.00
#
_symmetry.space_group_name_H-M   'P 1'
#
loop_
_entity.id
_entity.type
_entity.pdbx_description
1 polymer ?
#
loop_
_entity_poly.entity_id
_entity_poly.type
_entity_poly.pdbx_seq_one_letter_code
_entity_poly.pdbx_strand_id
1 'polypeptide(L)'
;MLFIFKTMIPRFKKVPKITNPHLKKEEFLEEHNRLSPVNLKATISLLSRFKTEKASLFKGDDWSIDKLRRPFVLWLTSSVLKEKEDIKQG
;
A
#
# COMPACT_ATOMS: atom_id res chain seq x y z
N MET A 1 18.16 -38.62 -9.90
CA MET A 1 17.67 -37.88 -8.72
C MET A 1 18.61 -36.71 -8.46
N LEU A 2 18.03 -35.56 -8.11
CA LEU A 2 18.65 -34.31 -7.60
C LEU A 2 19.05 -33.22 -8.62
N PHE A 3 18.16 -32.22 -8.66
CA PHE A 3 18.20 -30.91 -9.29
C PHE A 3 19.27 -30.00 -8.67
N ILE A 4 19.84 -29.06 -9.45
CA ILE A 4 20.18 -27.73 -8.94
C ILE A 4 19.81 -26.69 -10.01
N PHE A 5 18.63 -26.10 -9.86
CA PHE A 5 18.26 -24.84 -10.53
C PHE A 5 19.13 -23.72 -9.95
N LYS A 6 20.09 -23.23 -10.73
CA LYS A 6 20.82 -21.99 -10.41
C LYS A 6 19.99 -20.80 -10.92
N THR A 7 18.87 -20.53 -10.28
CA THR A 7 18.05 -19.35 -10.57
C THR A 7 18.79 -18.11 -10.05
N MET A 8 19.10 -17.19 -10.95
CA MET A 8 19.64 -15.88 -10.60
C MET A 8 18.58 -15.12 -9.79
N ILE A 9 18.80 -14.99 -8.48
CA ILE A 9 18.02 -14.11 -7.62
C ILE A 9 18.38 -12.67 -8.03
N PRO A 10 17.45 -11.86 -8.56
CA PRO A 10 17.75 -10.47 -8.85
C PRO A 10 18.12 -9.78 -7.53
N ARG A 11 19.34 -9.24 -7.46
CA ARG A 11 19.77 -8.40 -6.33
C ARG A 11 18.83 -7.21 -6.25
N PHE A 12 17.91 -7.23 -5.29
CA PHE A 12 17.10 -6.06 -4.94
C PHE A 12 18.05 -4.91 -4.63
N LYS A 13 18.11 -3.92 -5.52
CA LYS A 13 18.82 -2.66 -5.26
C LYS A 13 18.25 -2.11 -3.94
N LYS A 14 19.11 -1.88 -2.93
CA LYS A 14 18.69 -1.26 -1.68
C LYS A 14 18.11 0.11 -2.03
N VAL A 15 16.80 0.19 -2.09
CA VAL A 15 16.11 1.46 -2.26
C VAL A 15 16.39 2.27 -0.99
N PRO A 16 16.82 3.54 -1.10
CA PRO A 16 16.95 4.41 0.05
C PRO A 16 15.66 4.33 0.87
N LYS A 17 15.77 3.94 2.14
CA LYS A 17 14.66 3.99 3.08
C LYS A 17 14.37 5.47 3.31
N ILE A 18 13.38 6.02 2.61
CA ILE A 18 12.83 7.34 2.92
C ILE A 18 11.96 7.15 4.16
N THR A 19 12.60 6.97 5.31
CA THR A 19 11.96 6.95 6.63
C THR A 19 11.82 8.38 7.10
N ASN A 20 11.18 9.24 6.30
CA ASN A 20 10.81 10.55 6.79
C ASN A 20 9.57 10.34 7.67
N PRO A 21 9.64 10.53 9.00
CA PRO A 21 8.53 10.24 9.90
C PRO A 21 7.37 11.22 9.73
N HIS A 22 7.53 12.27 8.91
CA HIS A 22 6.52 13.26 8.58
C HIS A 22 6.37 13.37 7.06
N LEU A 23 5.83 12.32 6.45
CA LEU A 23 5.42 12.40 5.05
C LEU A 23 4.10 13.16 4.95
N LYS A 24 3.95 13.93 3.89
CA LYS A 24 2.66 14.45 3.44
C LYS A 24 1.87 13.34 2.76
N LYS A 25 0.56 13.56 2.63
CA LYS A 25 -0.36 12.59 2.01
C LYS A 25 0.07 12.21 0.58
N GLU A 26 0.55 13.18 -0.18
CA GLU A 26 0.99 13.04 -1.57
C GLU A 26 2.26 12.19 -1.66
N GLU A 27 3.21 12.41 -0.76
CA GLU A 27 4.46 11.64 -0.71
C GLU A 27 4.19 10.19 -0.29
N PHE A 28 3.27 9.97 0.65
CA PHE A 28 2.81 8.63 1.00
C PHE A 28 2.17 7.92 -0.21
N LEU A 29 1.36 8.63 -1.00
CA LEU A 29 0.73 8.06 -2.19
C LEU A 29 1.76 7.63 -3.23
N GLU A 30 2.71 8.51 -3.53
CA GLU A 30 3.76 8.24 -4.51
C GLU A 30 4.58 7.02 -4.09
N GLU A 31 5.03 6.99 -2.83
CA GLU A 31 5.83 5.90 -2.32
C GLU A 31 5.04 4.58 -2.24
N HIS A 32 3.77 4.63 -1.80
CA HIS A 32 2.89 3.46 -1.85
C HIS A 32 2.73 2.93 -3.27
N ASN A 33 2.46 3.80 -4.25
CA ASN A 33 2.27 3.40 -5.65
C ASN A 33 3.55 2.89 -6.31
N ARG A 34 4.71 3.41 -5.92
CA ARG A 34 6.02 2.94 -6.37
C ARG A 34 6.33 1.55 -5.84
N LEU A 35 5.92 1.24 -4.62
CA LEU A 35 6.13 -0.05 -3.95
C LEU A 35 5.04 -1.09 -4.24
N SER A 36 3.92 -0.69 -4.84
CA SER A 36 2.75 -1.55 -5.00
C SER A 36 2.62 -2.06 -6.44
N PRO A 37 2.15 -3.31 -6.61
CA PRO A 37 1.79 -3.82 -7.94
C PRO A 37 0.62 -3.02 -8.52
N VAL A 38 0.42 -3.12 -9.83
CA VAL A 38 -0.58 -2.31 -10.58
C VAL A 38 -1.98 -2.41 -9.98
N ASN A 39 -2.38 -3.60 -9.51
CA ASN A 39 -3.70 -3.85 -8.91
C ASN A 39 -3.91 -3.26 -7.51
N LEU A 40 -2.85 -2.76 -6.86
CA LEU A 40 -2.90 -2.13 -5.54
C LEU A 40 -2.48 -0.66 -5.58
N LYS A 41 -2.34 -0.08 -6.78
CA LYS A 41 -2.16 1.36 -6.91
C LYS A 41 -3.41 2.08 -6.41
N ALA A 42 -3.17 3.13 -5.65
CA ALA A 42 -4.21 3.93 -5.04
C ALA A 42 -4.26 5.33 -5.66
N THR A 43 -5.35 6.03 -5.38
CA THR A 43 -5.59 7.43 -5.73
C THR A 43 -5.73 8.27 -4.46
N ILE A 44 -5.59 9.60 -4.57
CA ILE A 44 -5.80 10.51 -3.43
C ILE A 44 -7.18 10.32 -2.78
N SER A 45 -8.21 10.02 -3.57
CA SER A 45 -9.57 9.77 -3.09
C SER A 45 -9.64 8.55 -2.17
N LEU A 46 -8.94 7.46 -2.52
CA LEU A 46 -8.86 6.27 -1.68
C LEU A 46 -8.13 6.56 -0.36
N LEU A 47 -7.09 7.39 -0.39
CA LEU A 47 -6.40 7.83 0.83
C LEU A 47 -7.31 8.70 1.70
N SER A 48 -8.08 9.62 1.12
CA SER A 48 -9.07 10.41 1.87
C SER A 48 -10.07 9.49 2.57
N ARG A 49 -10.62 8.52 1.83
CA ARG A 49 -11.60 7.56 2.35
C ARG A 49 -11.00 6.71 3.48
N PHE A 50 -9.78 6.22 3.29
CA PHE A 50 -9.05 5.50 4.33
C PHE A 50 -8.84 6.34 5.60
N LYS A 51 -8.46 7.63 5.47
CA LYS A 51 -8.31 8.52 6.62
C LYS A 51 -9.64 8.72 7.36
N THR A 52 -10.75 8.86 6.64
CA THR A 52 -12.08 8.98 7.24
C THR A 52 -12.51 7.70 7.95
N GLU A 53 -12.38 6.54 7.30
CA GLU A 53 -12.85 5.26 7.87
C GLU A 53 -11.94 4.72 8.98
N LYS A 54 -10.65 5.02 8.92
CA LYS A 54 -9.62 4.54 9.86
C LYS A 54 -8.93 5.68 10.59
N ALA A 55 -9.68 6.74 10.92
CA ALA A 55 -9.15 7.93 11.59
C ALA A 55 -8.38 7.62 12.87
N SER A 56 -8.77 6.57 13.61
CA SER A 56 -8.09 6.12 14.83
C SER A 56 -6.65 5.63 14.63
N LEU A 57 -6.26 5.27 13.41
CA LEU A 57 -4.89 4.88 13.08
C LEU A 57 -3.95 6.09 12.90
N PHE A 58 -4.51 7.29 12.73
CA PHE A 58 -3.76 8.51 12.50
C PHE A 58 -3.48 9.24 13.81
N LYS A 59 -2.22 9.59 14.04
CA LYS A 59 -1.83 10.51 15.12
C LYS A 59 -1.66 11.91 14.51
N GLY A 60 -2.80 12.56 14.24
CA GLY A 60 -2.85 13.86 13.55
C GLY A 60 -2.67 13.71 12.03
N ASP A 61 -1.78 14.52 11.46
CA ASP A 61 -1.51 14.55 10.01
C ASP A 61 -0.26 13.75 9.58
N ASP A 62 0.26 12.88 10.45
CA ASP A 62 1.37 11.98 10.15
C ASP A 62 0.96 10.88 9.15
N TRP A 63 1.48 10.95 7.91
CA TRP A 63 1.35 9.91 6.89
C TRP A 63 2.55 8.94 6.83
N SER A 64 2.99 8.42 7.97
CA SER A 64 4.10 7.46 8.06
C SER A 64 3.88 6.18 7.22
N ILE A 65 4.79 5.93 6.27
CA ILE A 65 4.80 4.70 5.45
C ILE A 65 4.91 3.44 6.31
N ASP A 66 5.79 3.43 7.31
CA ASP A 66 6.04 2.26 8.15
C ASP A 66 4.80 1.84 8.96
N LYS A 67 4.01 2.82 9.40
CA LYS A 67 2.82 2.58 10.24
C LYS A 67 1.57 2.33 9.41
N LEU A 68 1.35 3.13 8.35
CA LEU A 68 0.06 3.17 7.65
C LEU A 68 0.01 2.28 6.42
N ARG A 69 1.13 1.97 5.77
CA ARG A 69 1.09 1.23 4.49
C ARG A 69 0.47 -0.16 4.64
N ARG A 70 0.83 -0.90 5.69
CA ARG A 70 0.26 -2.23 5.95
C ARG A 70 -1.25 -2.18 6.22
N PRO A 71 -1.74 -1.37 7.18
CA PRO A 71 -3.19 -1.15 7.36
C PRO A 71 -3.91 -0.68 6.10
N PHE A 72 -3.28 0.20 5.32
CA PHE A 72 -3.85 0.73 4.08
C PHE A 72 -4.00 -0.35 3.01
N VAL A 73 -2.98 -1.17 2.78
CA VAL A 73 -3.05 -2.31 1.83
C VAL A 73 -4.13 -3.29 2.26
N LEU A 74 -4.19 -3.64 3.56
CA LEU A 74 -5.22 -4.54 4.07
C LEU A 74 -6.63 -3.97 3.81
N TRP A 75 -6.84 -2.71 4.17
CA TRP A 75 -8.11 -2.01 3.91
C TRP A 75 -8.45 -1.96 2.42
N LEU A 76 -7.48 -1.64 1.55
CA LEU A 76 -7.68 -1.57 0.11
C LEU A 76 -8.11 -2.94 -0.45
N THR A 77 -7.46 -4.02 -0.02
CA THR A 77 -7.83 -5.37 -0.45
C THR A 77 -9.23 -5.77 0.03
N SER A 78 -9.63 -5.39 1.24
CA SER A 78 -10.98 -5.64 1.75
C SER A 78 -12.04 -4.84 1.00
N SER A 79 -11.76 -3.57 0.67
CA SER A 79 -12.67 -2.69 -0.06
C SER A 79 -12.86 -3.14 -1.51
N VAL A 80 -11.79 -3.54 -2.20
CA VAL A 80 -11.87 -4.05 -3.59
C VAL A 80 -12.64 -5.37 -3.66
N LEU A 81 -12.56 -6.21 -2.63
CA LEU A 81 -13.37 -7.43 -2.56
C LEU A 81 -14.86 -7.08 -2.42
N LYS A 82 -15.19 -6.10 -1.59
CA LYS A 82 -16.56 -5.63 -1.41
C LYS A 82 -17.18 -5.07 -2.70
N GLU A 83 -16.45 -4.22 -3.43
CA GLU A 83 -16.93 -3.68 -4.72
C GLU A 83 -17.17 -4.77 -5.78
N LYS A 84 -16.39 -5.87 -5.75
CA LYS A 84 -16.59 -7.00 -6.67
C LYS A 84 -17.75 -7.91 -6.31
N GLU A 85 -18.15 -7.95 -5.05
CA GLU A 85 -19.33 -8.68 -4.58
C GLU A 85 -20.61 -7.91 -4.94
N ASP A 86 -20.60 -6.58 -4.79
CA ASP A 86 -21.74 -5.71 -5.12
C ASP A 86 -22.08 -5.74 -6.63
N ILE A 87 -21.10 -5.93 -7.52
CA ILE A 87 -21.32 -6.06 -8.98
C ILE A 87 -21.94 -7.41 -9.38
N LYS A 88 -21.84 -8.44 -8.53
CA LYS A 88 -22.37 -9.78 -8.82
C LYS A 88 -23.82 -10.01 -8.38
N GLN A 89 -24.44 -9.04 -7.71
CA GLN A 89 -25.86 -9.09 -7.33
C GLN A 89 -26.79 -8.23 -8.22
N GLY A 90 -26.29 -7.74 -9.37
CA GLY A 90 -27.08 -7.02 -10.38
C GLY A 90 -27.57 -7.91 -11.51
#